data_AF-A0A8B8MZ15-F1
#
_entry.id   AF-A0A8B8MZ15-F1
#
_cell.length_a   1.000
_cell.length_b   1.000
_cell.length_c   1.000
_cell.angle_alpha   90.00
_cell.angle_beta   90.00
_cell.angle_gamma   90.00
#
_symmetry.space_group_name_H-M   'P 1'
#
loop_
_entity.id
_entity.type
_entity.pdbx_description
1 polymer ?
#
loop_
_entity_poly.entity_id
_entity_poly.type
_entity_poly.pdbx_seq_one_letter_code
_entity_poly.pdbx_strand_id
1 'polypeptide(L)'
;MKRNITTHPTLRPSCNSGMFYRKVTSVARWNSEVGMAEVAESKGQLWTTTGIVRSGKLYCSIEETLFMMEIGALLLLSENDQSVSLETMYQRLAEEKDGCCWELYEVYRHLKSLGYIVGRHDIPWSLKSVKRNTGTISSHSPQDCSSIIERFVKMDLNGLKLVFDVYLPNGKFKKSSPGEPSYVLCLIRGQPPSNIEIEALERQCGGVPLKFCLVEHGRVSFCSFSKVELPVLP
;
A
#
# COMPACT_ATOMS: atom_id res chain seq x y z
N MET A 1 -16.96 -52.42 -13.07
CA MET A 1 -16.34 -51.32 -12.31
C MET A 1 -16.59 -50.02 -13.06
N LYS A 2 -17.58 -49.22 -12.64
CA LYS A 2 -17.99 -47.98 -13.31
C LYS A 2 -17.06 -46.85 -12.87
N ARG A 3 -16.34 -46.21 -13.80
CA ARG A 3 -15.52 -45.02 -13.52
C ARG A 3 -16.40 -43.78 -13.72
N ASN A 4 -16.71 -43.08 -12.63
CA ASN A 4 -17.34 -41.76 -12.67
C ASN A 4 -16.29 -40.72 -13.07
N ILE A 5 -16.51 -40.03 -14.18
CA ILE A 5 -15.73 -38.87 -14.61
C ILE A 5 -16.41 -37.65 -13.98
N THR A 6 -15.82 -37.11 -12.93
CA THR A 6 -16.24 -35.86 -12.32
C THR A 6 -15.71 -34.71 -13.17
N THR A 7 -16.58 -34.05 -13.92
CA THR A 7 -16.26 -32.80 -14.63
C THR A 7 -16.16 -31.66 -13.62
N HIS A 8 -14.97 -31.07 -13.47
CA HIS A 8 -14.78 -29.85 -12.71
C HIS A 8 -15.45 -28.66 -13.43
N PRO A 9 -16.23 -27.81 -12.74
CA PRO A 9 -16.78 -26.62 -13.36
C PRO A 9 -15.67 -25.60 -13.64
N THR A 10 -15.54 -25.24 -14.91
CA THR A 10 -14.71 -24.13 -15.39
C THR A 10 -15.21 -22.82 -14.80
N LEU A 11 -14.43 -22.24 -13.88
CA LEU A 11 -14.61 -20.86 -13.43
C LEU A 11 -14.36 -19.92 -14.61
N ARG A 12 -15.44 -19.39 -15.18
CA ARG A 12 -15.38 -18.26 -16.11
C ARG A 12 -14.96 -17.00 -15.34
N PRO A 13 -14.05 -16.18 -15.87
CA PRO A 13 -13.86 -14.84 -15.34
C PRO A 13 -15.12 -14.03 -15.67
N SER A 14 -15.87 -13.67 -14.63
CA SER A 14 -16.93 -12.67 -14.72
C SER A 14 -16.27 -11.31 -14.94
N CYS A 15 -16.05 -10.95 -16.20
CA CYS A 15 -15.79 -9.57 -16.60
C CYS A 15 -17.05 -8.75 -16.34
N ASN A 16 -17.12 -8.09 -15.18
CA ASN A 16 -18.13 -7.08 -14.92
C ASN A 16 -17.68 -5.77 -15.58
N SER A 17 -17.79 -5.74 -16.90
CA SER A 17 -17.64 -4.54 -17.71
C SER A 17 -18.94 -3.74 -17.59
N GLY A 18 -18.96 -2.75 -16.70
CA GLY A 18 -20.09 -1.83 -16.62
C GLY A 18 -20.23 -1.14 -15.28
N MET A 19 -19.46 -0.08 -15.05
CA MET A 19 -19.85 0.91 -14.05
C MET A 19 -19.67 2.31 -14.62
N PHE A 20 -20.72 2.80 -15.28
CA PHE A 20 -20.94 4.24 -15.44
C PHE A 20 -21.19 4.83 -14.05
N TYR A 21 -20.12 5.22 -13.35
CA TYR A 21 -20.22 5.98 -12.11
C TYR A 21 -20.85 7.35 -12.43
N ARG A 22 -22.08 7.59 -11.98
CA ARG A 22 -22.53 8.97 -11.72
C ARG A 22 -21.52 9.58 -10.74
N LYS A 23 -20.95 10.73 -11.12
CA LYS A 23 -19.72 11.36 -10.60
C LYS A 23 -19.81 11.75 -9.11
N VAL A 24 -19.71 10.75 -8.24
CA VAL A 24 -19.62 10.96 -6.79
C VAL A 24 -18.15 10.88 -6.41
N THR A 25 -17.46 12.01 -6.55
CA THR A 25 -16.02 12.14 -6.32
C THR A 25 -15.76 12.43 -4.84
N SER A 26 -14.81 11.71 -4.25
CA SER A 26 -14.29 11.98 -2.90
C SER A 26 -13.45 13.26 -2.91
N VAL A 27 -13.24 13.89 -1.76
CA VAL A 27 -12.44 15.12 -1.66
C VAL A 27 -11.36 14.94 -0.60
N ALA A 28 -10.11 15.30 -0.92
CA ALA A 28 -9.02 15.34 0.04
C ALA A 28 -8.22 16.64 -0.11
N ARG A 29 -7.52 17.04 0.96
CA ARG A 29 -6.59 18.17 0.96
C ARG A 29 -5.17 17.68 1.10
N TRP A 30 -4.30 18.06 0.18
CA TRP A 30 -2.88 17.77 0.26
C TRP A 30 -2.22 18.60 1.37
N ASN A 31 -1.46 17.97 2.25
CA ASN A 31 -0.59 18.63 3.22
C ASN A 31 0.87 18.39 2.80
N SER A 32 1.55 19.46 2.41
CA SER A 32 2.92 19.37 1.90
C SER A 32 3.97 19.09 2.98
N GLU A 33 3.69 19.45 4.24
CA GLU A 33 4.59 19.20 5.36
C GLU A 33 4.59 17.72 5.77
N VAL A 34 3.42 17.08 5.64
CA VAL A 34 3.20 15.67 6.02
C VAL A 34 3.45 14.72 4.83
N GLY A 35 3.38 15.20 3.59
CA GLY A 35 3.48 14.35 2.40
C GLY A 35 2.29 13.42 2.19
N MET A 36 1.10 13.82 2.67
CA MET A 36 -0.12 13.04 2.62
C MET A 36 -1.35 13.92 2.38
N ALA A 37 -2.43 13.34 1.85
CA ALA A 37 -3.71 14.02 1.75
C ALA A 37 -4.67 13.60 2.88
N GLU A 38 -5.25 14.58 3.57
CA GLU A 38 -6.35 14.37 4.53
C GLU A 38 -7.68 14.28 3.77
N VAL A 39 -8.39 13.17 3.93
CA VAL A 39 -9.67 12.95 3.24
C VAL A 39 -10.77 13.69 3.98
N ALA A 40 -11.32 14.73 3.34
CA ALA A 40 -12.42 15.54 3.86
C ALA A 40 -13.78 14.88 3.60
N GLU A 41 -13.97 14.31 2.41
CA GLU A 41 -15.19 13.59 2.03
C GLU A 41 -14.81 12.23 1.43
N SER A 42 -15.30 11.14 2.03
CA SER A 42 -15.10 9.79 1.52
C SER A 42 -16.38 9.28 0.86
N LYS A 43 -16.29 8.89 -0.41
CA LYS A 43 -17.39 8.32 -1.19
C LYS A 43 -16.99 6.97 -1.80
N GLY A 44 -17.92 6.03 -1.78
CA GLY A 44 -17.70 4.67 -2.31
C GLY A 44 -16.92 3.76 -1.36
N GLN A 45 -16.74 2.50 -1.78
CA GLN A 45 -16.16 1.45 -0.94
C GLN A 45 -14.63 1.37 -1.00
N LEU A 46 -13.96 2.10 -1.91
CA LEU A 46 -12.50 2.09 -2.03
C LEU A 46 -11.81 2.48 -0.73
N TRP A 47 -12.40 3.41 0.04
CA TRP A 47 -11.92 3.84 1.35
C TRP A 47 -11.97 2.78 2.44
N THR A 48 -12.55 1.60 2.19
CA THR A 48 -12.42 0.46 3.12
C THR A 48 -11.00 -0.10 3.12
N THR A 49 -10.32 -0.07 1.97
CA THR A 49 -9.00 -0.69 1.73
C THR A 49 -7.91 0.31 1.32
N THR A 50 -8.23 1.60 1.26
CA THR A 50 -7.29 2.69 0.97
C THR A 50 -7.20 3.64 2.17
N GLY A 51 -6.01 4.19 2.40
CA GLY A 51 -5.70 5.17 3.44
C GLY A 51 -5.45 4.55 4.80
N ILE A 52 -5.01 5.39 5.72
CA ILE A 52 -4.76 5.07 7.12
C ILE A 52 -5.63 5.95 8.03
N VAL A 53 -6.02 5.42 9.18
CA VAL A 53 -6.79 6.20 10.17
C VAL A 53 -5.87 6.65 11.29
N ARG A 54 -5.82 7.96 11.54
CA ARG A 54 -5.05 8.59 12.61
C ARG A 54 -5.92 9.62 13.31
N SER A 55 -6.06 9.51 14.63
CA SER A 55 -6.86 10.44 15.43
C SER A 55 -8.29 10.64 14.89
N GLY A 56 -8.90 9.59 14.34
CA GLY A 56 -10.23 9.62 13.74
C GLY A 56 -10.33 10.22 12.34
N LYS A 57 -9.22 10.73 11.79
CA LYS A 57 -9.12 11.25 10.42
C LYS A 57 -8.50 10.21 9.48
N LEU A 58 -8.90 10.27 8.21
CA LEU A 58 -8.40 9.39 7.16
C LEU A 58 -7.35 10.14 6.34
N TYR A 59 -6.19 9.53 6.17
CA TYR A 59 -5.08 10.07 5.38
C TYR A 59 -4.75 9.08 4.27
N CYS A 60 -4.34 9.60 3.12
CA CYS A 60 -3.81 8.79 2.03
C CYS A 60 -2.42 9.27 1.63
N SER A 61 -1.54 8.31 1.32
CA SER A 61 -0.20 8.57 0.82
C SER A 61 -0.22 9.11 -0.61
N ILE A 62 0.93 9.53 -1.13
CA ILE A 62 1.05 10.01 -2.51
C ILE A 62 0.60 8.96 -3.54
N GLU A 63 0.99 7.69 -3.38
CA GLU A 63 0.60 6.61 -4.31
C GLU A 63 -0.89 6.32 -4.27
N GLU A 64 -1.51 6.37 -3.09
CA GLU A 64 -2.95 6.19 -2.91
C GLU A 64 -3.72 7.37 -3.54
N THR A 65 -3.23 8.59 -3.31
CA THR A 65 -3.80 9.83 -3.84
C THR A 65 -3.76 9.84 -5.36
N LEU A 66 -2.60 9.58 -5.95
CA LEU A 66 -2.40 9.52 -7.40
C LEU A 66 -3.31 8.48 -8.05
N PHE A 67 -3.34 7.26 -7.51
CA PHE A 67 -4.19 6.19 -8.03
C PHE A 67 -5.68 6.60 -8.03
N MET A 68 -6.15 7.20 -6.93
CA MET A 68 -7.55 7.64 -6.84
C MET A 68 -7.87 8.82 -7.76
N MET A 69 -6.91 9.72 -8.01
CA MET A 69 -7.05 10.79 -9.00
C MET A 69 -7.11 10.24 -10.43
N GLU A 70 -6.23 9.30 -10.78
CA GLU A 70 -6.17 8.68 -12.13
C GLU A 70 -7.48 7.99 -12.50
N ILE A 71 -8.10 7.26 -11.57
CA ILE A 71 -9.39 6.59 -11.81
C ILE A 71 -10.59 7.54 -11.69
N GLY A 72 -10.37 8.83 -11.43
CA GLY A 72 -11.41 9.85 -11.29
C GLY A 72 -12.23 9.77 -10.00
N ALA A 73 -11.74 9.05 -8.98
CA ALA A 73 -12.44 8.84 -7.71
C ALA A 73 -12.15 9.92 -6.65
N LEU A 74 -11.12 10.76 -6.87
CA LEU A 74 -10.68 11.79 -5.92
C LEU A 74 -10.46 13.14 -6.60
N LEU A 75 -11.03 14.19 -5.99
CA LEU A 75 -10.68 15.59 -6.22
C LEU A 75 -9.70 16.00 -5.12
N LEU A 76 -8.47 16.32 -5.50
CA LEU A 76 -7.46 16.79 -4.57
C LEU A 76 -7.46 18.32 -4.54
N LEU A 77 -7.49 18.88 -3.34
CA LEU A 77 -7.40 20.31 -3.09
C LEU A 77 -6.05 20.67 -2.43
N SER A 78 -5.56 21.87 -2.70
CA SER A 78 -4.43 22.47 -1.99
C SER A 78 -4.87 23.02 -0.63
N GLU A 79 -3.91 23.53 0.15
CA GLU A 79 -4.17 24.23 1.41
C GLU A 79 -5.03 25.49 1.24
N ASN A 80 -5.02 26.08 0.04
CA ASN A 80 -5.82 27.24 -0.33
C ASN A 80 -7.15 26.84 -1.02
N ASP A 81 -7.63 25.60 -0.83
CA ASP A 81 -8.84 25.04 -1.42
C ASP A 81 -8.90 25.10 -2.98
N GLN A 82 -7.74 25.17 -3.65
CA GLN A 82 -7.66 25.11 -5.11
C GLN A 82 -7.48 23.67 -5.60
N SER A 83 -8.10 23.32 -6.73
CA SER A 83 -7.92 21.99 -7.34
C SER A 83 -6.45 21.77 -7.73
N VAL A 84 -5.89 20.64 -7.31
CA VAL A 84 -4.55 20.19 -7.69
C VAL A 84 -4.67 19.26 -8.91
N SER A 85 -3.81 19.46 -9.91
CA SER A 85 -3.80 18.62 -11.12
C SER A 85 -3.01 17.33 -10.90
N LEU A 86 -3.29 16.32 -11.74
CA LEU A 86 -2.46 15.10 -11.81
C LEU A 86 -1.00 15.41 -12.12
N GLU A 87 -0.74 16.37 -13.01
CA GLU A 87 0.61 16.80 -13.39
C GLU A 87 1.40 17.30 -12.18
N THR A 88 0.80 18.11 -11.32
CA THR A 88 1.44 18.57 -10.08
C THR A 88 1.80 17.41 -9.17
N MET A 89 0.94 16.39 -9.06
CA MET A 89 1.22 15.23 -8.23
C MET A 89 2.29 14.30 -8.84
N TYR A 90 2.37 14.21 -10.16
CA TYR A 90 3.47 13.51 -10.84
C TYR A 90 4.81 14.20 -10.64
N GLN A 91 4.85 15.54 -10.68
CA GLN A 91 6.05 16.30 -10.36
C GLN A 91 6.51 16.01 -8.94
N ARG A 92 5.59 15.98 -7.96
CA ARG A 92 5.91 15.60 -6.58
C ARG A 92 6.43 14.17 -6.44
N LEU A 93 5.82 13.21 -7.14
CA LEU A 93 6.31 11.83 -7.15
C LEU A 93 7.73 11.73 -7.69
N ALA A 94 8.07 12.52 -8.72
CA ALA A 94 9.41 12.58 -9.29
C ALA A 94 10.46 13.17 -8.34
N GLU A 95 10.05 13.96 -7.33
CA GLU A 95 10.97 14.44 -6.29
C GLU A 95 11.35 13.37 -5.27
N GLU A 96 10.62 12.24 -5.21
CA GLU A 96 10.83 11.11 -4.28
C GLU A 96 10.87 11.51 -2.78
N LYS A 97 10.21 12.62 -2.39
CA LYS A 97 10.24 13.14 -1.01
C LYS A 97 9.13 12.59 -0.10
N ASP A 98 8.05 12.08 -0.68
CA ASP A 98 6.85 11.65 0.04
C ASP A 98 6.82 10.12 0.28
N GLY A 99 8.00 9.50 0.29
CA GLY A 99 8.19 8.08 0.55
C GLY A 99 7.72 7.14 -0.56
N CYS A 100 7.59 7.65 -1.79
CA CYS A 100 7.25 6.88 -2.98
C CYS A 100 8.08 7.36 -4.18
N CYS A 101 8.44 6.42 -5.06
CA CYS A 101 9.03 6.69 -6.37
C CYS A 101 8.13 6.12 -7.47
N TRP A 102 8.48 6.42 -8.73
CA TRP A 102 7.75 5.93 -9.90
C TRP A 102 7.57 4.42 -9.93
N GLU A 103 8.61 3.65 -9.61
CA GLU A 103 8.56 2.20 -9.59
C GLU A 103 7.61 1.66 -8.51
N LEU A 104 7.64 2.24 -7.30
CA LEU A 104 6.69 1.87 -6.25
C LEU A 104 5.25 2.22 -6.63
N TYR A 105 5.05 3.37 -7.26
CA TYR A 105 3.74 3.77 -7.73
C TYR A 105 3.20 2.80 -8.79
N GLU A 106 4.04 2.37 -9.73
CA GLU A 106 3.67 1.36 -10.74
C GLU A 106 3.27 0.03 -10.10
N VAL A 107 4.04 -0.45 -9.11
CA VAL A 107 3.70 -1.65 -8.34
C VAL A 107 2.36 -1.49 -7.62
N TYR A 108 2.17 -0.37 -6.91
CA TYR A 108 0.93 -0.06 -6.19
C TYR A 108 -0.27 -0.03 -7.15
N ARG A 109 -0.16 0.72 -8.24
CA ARG A 109 -1.19 0.87 -9.28
C ARG A 109 -1.56 -0.48 -9.88
N HIS A 110 -0.57 -1.31 -10.20
CA HIS A 110 -0.80 -2.64 -10.76
C HIS A 110 -1.60 -3.54 -9.80
N LEU A 111 -1.16 -3.64 -8.54
CA LEU A 111 -1.83 -4.47 -7.53
C LEU A 111 -3.24 -3.96 -7.20
N LYS A 112 -3.42 -2.65 -7.06
CA LYS A 112 -4.74 -2.06 -6.78
C LYS A 112 -5.71 -2.26 -7.94
N SER A 113 -5.24 -2.19 -9.18
CA SER A 113 -6.06 -2.46 -10.37
C SER A 113 -6.57 -3.90 -10.42
N LEU A 114 -5.84 -4.84 -9.81
CA LEU A 114 -6.24 -6.24 -9.65
C LEU A 114 -7.13 -6.48 -8.39
N GLY A 115 -7.40 -5.45 -7.61
CA GLY A 115 -8.25 -5.52 -6.41
C GLY A 115 -7.54 -5.95 -5.14
N TYR A 116 -6.21 -6.09 -5.15
CA TYR A 116 -5.44 -6.35 -3.94
C TYR A 116 -5.54 -5.17 -2.97
N ILE A 117 -5.38 -5.46 -1.69
CA ILE A 117 -5.25 -4.46 -0.65
C ILE A 117 -3.76 -4.28 -0.40
N VAL A 118 -3.29 -3.04 -0.48
CA VAL A 118 -1.87 -2.71 -0.42
C VAL A 118 -1.69 -1.62 0.63
N GLY A 119 -0.92 -1.88 1.67
CA GLY A 119 -0.52 -0.91 2.68
C GLY A 119 0.99 -0.79 2.75
N ARG A 120 1.51 0.35 3.20
CA ARG A 120 2.96 0.50 3.45
C ARG A 120 3.39 -0.46 4.56
N HIS A 121 4.50 -1.17 4.36
CA HIS A 121 5.05 -2.08 5.35
C HIS A 121 5.44 -1.33 6.63
N ASP A 122 5.29 -1.97 7.79
CA ASP A 122 5.51 -1.39 9.14
C ASP A 122 4.66 -0.17 9.49
N ILE A 123 3.62 0.11 8.69
CA ILE A 123 2.66 1.17 8.96
C ILE A 123 1.33 0.57 9.41
N PRO A 124 0.89 0.82 10.65
CA PRO A 124 -0.43 0.39 11.11
C PRO A 124 -1.56 1.04 10.31
N TRP A 125 -2.56 0.27 9.89
CA TRP A 125 -3.73 0.81 9.18
C TRP A 125 -4.59 1.77 10.02
N SER A 126 -4.63 1.59 11.34
CA SER A 126 -5.39 2.43 12.26
C SER A 126 -4.71 2.50 13.61
N LEU A 127 -4.62 3.70 14.18
CA LEU A 127 -4.24 3.90 15.58
C LEU A 127 -5.44 4.47 16.35
N LYS A 128 -5.85 3.79 17.43
CA LYS A 128 -6.88 4.30 18.32
C LYS A 128 -6.25 5.38 19.19
N SER A 129 -6.86 6.57 19.23
CA SER A 129 -6.53 7.57 20.25
C SER A 129 -6.88 6.98 21.62
N VAL A 130 -5.91 6.91 22.52
CA VAL A 130 -6.18 6.58 23.93
C VAL A 130 -7.00 7.72 24.51
N LYS A 131 -8.26 7.46 24.88
CA LYS A 131 -9.05 8.41 25.67
C LYS A 131 -8.39 8.51 27.06
N ARG A 132 -7.70 9.62 27.34
CA ARG A 132 -7.22 9.93 28.69
C ARG A 132 -8.44 10.25 29.57
N ASN A 133 -8.83 9.30 30.41
CA ASN A 133 -9.57 9.64 31.63
C ASN A 133 -8.60 10.32 32.59
N THR A 134 -9.02 11.46 33.13
CA THR A 134 -8.31 12.29 34.10
C THR A 134 -7.86 11.50 35.34
N GLY A 135 -6.58 11.65 35.70
CA GLY A 135 -6.05 11.34 37.03
C GLY A 135 -4.86 10.39 37.04
N THR A 136 -3.66 10.94 36.81
CA THR A 136 -2.36 10.58 37.44
C THR A 136 -1.23 11.10 36.55
N ILE A 137 -0.36 11.93 37.12
CA ILE A 137 0.79 12.54 36.45
C ILE A 137 1.82 11.45 36.17
N SER A 138 2.00 11.10 34.90
CA SER A 138 3.27 10.60 34.37
C SER A 138 3.54 11.36 33.08
N SER A 139 4.56 12.21 33.17
CA SER A 139 5.03 13.13 32.15
C SER A 139 5.84 12.38 31.09
N HIS A 140 5.20 11.96 30.00
CA HIS A 140 5.83 11.82 28.68
C HIS A 140 4.78 12.13 27.60
N SER A 141 5.26 12.74 26.52
CA SER A 141 4.67 13.81 25.72
C SER A 141 3.80 13.33 24.52
N PRO A 142 3.17 14.26 23.76
CA PRO A 142 2.36 13.99 22.55
C PRO A 142 3.13 13.41 21.33
N GLN A 143 4.22 12.67 21.53
CA GLN A 143 5.22 12.38 20.49
C GLN A 143 4.92 11.16 19.58
N ASP A 144 3.83 10.43 19.79
CA ASP A 144 3.52 9.24 18.98
C ASP A 144 2.98 9.57 17.58
N CYS A 145 2.29 10.70 17.39
CA CYS A 145 1.77 11.06 16.06
C CYS A 145 2.86 11.67 15.15
N SER A 146 3.77 12.47 15.71
CA SER A 146 4.87 13.12 14.96
C SER A 146 5.88 12.10 14.45
N SER A 147 6.31 11.17 15.31
CA SER A 147 7.31 10.16 14.96
C SER A 147 6.86 9.21 13.84
N ILE A 148 5.56 8.97 13.70
CA ILE A 148 4.99 8.12 12.64
C ILE A 148 4.86 8.91 11.32
N ILE A 149 4.50 10.20 11.39
CA ILE A 149 4.56 11.12 10.24
C ILE A 149 5.99 11.23 9.70
N GLU A 150 6.98 11.30 10.59
CA GLU A 150 8.39 11.27 10.20
C GLU A 150 8.79 9.95 9.53
N ARG A 151 8.25 8.78 9.96
CA ARG A 151 8.45 7.50 9.26
C ARG A 151 7.80 7.46 7.86
N PHE A 152 6.71 8.22 7.64
CA PHE A 152 6.04 8.29 6.35
C PHE A 152 6.82 9.06 5.30
N VAL A 153 7.43 10.18 5.71
CA VAL A 153 8.19 11.09 4.85
C VAL A 153 9.60 10.55 4.60
N LYS A 154 10.22 9.93 5.60
CA LYS A 154 11.63 9.51 5.54
C LYS A 154 11.85 8.08 5.06
N MET A 155 11.04 7.62 4.12
CA MET A 155 11.29 6.33 3.46
C MET A 155 12.49 6.49 2.51
N ASP A 156 13.72 6.32 3.01
CA ASP A 156 14.93 6.30 2.18
C ASP A 156 14.87 5.11 1.19
N LEU A 157 14.84 5.41 -0.12
CA LEU A 157 14.71 4.42 -1.20
C LEU A 157 16.07 3.94 -1.73
N ASN A 158 17.18 4.37 -1.13
CA ASN A 158 18.54 4.05 -1.59
C ASN A 158 19.02 2.64 -1.21
N GLY A 159 18.17 1.80 -0.61
CA GLY A 159 18.52 0.45 -0.18
C GLY A 159 17.36 -0.55 -0.29
N LEU A 160 17.71 -1.84 -0.16
CA LEU A 160 16.75 -2.94 -0.09
C LEU A 160 15.94 -2.81 1.21
N LYS A 161 14.64 -2.57 1.07
CA LYS A 161 13.70 -2.47 2.19
C LYS A 161 12.37 -3.10 1.85
N LEU A 162 11.67 -3.54 2.88
CA LEU A 162 10.28 -3.96 2.80
C LEU A 162 9.41 -2.70 2.58
N VAL A 163 8.56 -2.73 1.56
CA VAL A 163 7.83 -1.54 1.07
C VAL A 163 6.32 -1.66 1.25
N PHE A 164 5.74 -2.83 0.98
CA PHE A 164 4.28 -3.03 1.05
C PHE A 164 3.90 -4.35 1.71
N ASP A 165 2.84 -4.28 2.52
CA ASP A 165 2.05 -5.42 2.94
C ASP A 165 0.89 -5.62 1.96
N VAL A 166 0.80 -6.81 1.38
CA VAL A 166 -0.21 -7.12 0.36
C VAL A 166 -1.18 -8.17 0.87
N TYR A 167 -2.47 -7.87 0.77
CA TYR A 167 -3.56 -8.76 1.16
C TYR A 167 -4.43 -9.07 -0.05
N LEU A 168 -5.01 -10.28 -0.07
CA LEU A 168 -5.98 -10.68 -1.08
C LEU A 168 -7.22 -9.76 -1.10
N PRO A 169 -7.91 -9.65 -2.24
CA PRO A 169 -9.17 -8.93 -2.33
C PRO A 169 -10.17 -9.43 -1.28
N ASN A 170 -10.55 -8.53 -0.36
CA ASN A 170 -11.44 -8.87 0.76
C ASN A 170 -12.40 -7.74 1.07
N GLY A 171 -13.69 -7.91 0.70
CA GLY A 171 -14.74 -6.93 0.97
C GLY A 171 -15.09 -6.75 2.46
N LYS A 172 -14.54 -7.60 3.34
CA LYS A 172 -14.73 -7.53 4.81
C LYS A 172 -13.48 -7.01 5.53
N PHE A 173 -12.49 -6.49 4.79
CA PHE A 173 -11.26 -5.95 5.38
C PHE A 173 -11.56 -4.84 6.39
N LYS A 174 -10.84 -4.86 7.52
CA LYS A 174 -10.97 -3.86 8.58
C LYS A 174 -9.61 -3.26 8.88
N LYS A 175 -9.45 -1.95 8.69
CA LYS A 175 -8.21 -1.22 9.07
C LYS A 175 -7.83 -1.37 10.55
N SER A 176 -8.81 -1.59 11.43
CA SER A 176 -8.55 -1.80 12.86
C SER A 176 -8.09 -3.22 13.20
N SER A 177 -8.21 -4.17 12.27
CA SER A 177 -7.82 -5.57 12.41
C SER A 177 -7.60 -6.15 11.00
N PRO A 178 -6.47 -5.78 10.36
CA PRO A 178 -6.20 -6.13 8.96
C PRO A 178 -5.94 -7.63 8.76
N GLY A 179 -5.57 -8.35 9.82
CA GLY A 179 -5.05 -9.71 9.73
C GLY A 179 -3.58 -9.72 9.28
N GLU A 180 -3.06 -10.89 8.94
CA GLU A 180 -1.72 -11.03 8.37
C GLU A 180 -1.75 -10.78 6.84
N PRO A 181 -0.71 -10.12 6.28
CA PRO A 181 -0.56 -10.00 4.84
C PRO A 181 -0.36 -11.37 4.19
N SER A 182 -0.79 -11.48 2.94
CA SER A 182 -0.55 -12.67 2.11
C SER A 182 0.91 -12.77 1.66
N TYR A 183 1.56 -11.62 1.48
CA TYR A 183 3.01 -11.50 1.29
C TYR A 183 3.46 -10.06 1.57
N VAL A 184 4.74 -9.90 1.86
CA VAL A 184 5.43 -8.60 1.96
C VAL A 184 6.26 -8.39 0.71
N LEU A 185 6.28 -7.16 0.19
CA LEU A 185 7.06 -6.78 -0.98
C LEU A 185 8.34 -6.05 -0.61
N CYS A 186 9.41 -6.35 -1.35
CA CYS A 186 10.66 -5.60 -1.41
C CYS A 186 10.90 -5.11 -2.84
N LEU A 187 11.21 -3.83 -3.02
CA LEU A 187 11.54 -3.28 -4.35
C LEU A 187 13.03 -3.49 -4.67
N ILE A 188 13.33 -3.97 -5.87
CA ILE A 188 14.68 -4.02 -6.44
C ILE A 188 14.78 -2.95 -7.54
N ARG A 189 15.68 -1.96 -7.36
CA ARG A 189 15.97 -0.89 -8.36
C ARG A 189 17.30 -1.08 -9.09
N GLY A 190 18.06 -2.11 -8.77
CA GLY A 190 19.42 -2.27 -9.28
C GLY A 190 19.88 -3.71 -9.24
N GLN A 191 21.02 -3.95 -8.60
CA GLN A 191 21.58 -5.30 -8.51
C GLN A 191 20.63 -6.24 -7.75
N PRO A 192 20.56 -7.52 -8.15
CA PRO A 192 19.86 -8.53 -7.39
C PRO A 192 20.38 -8.59 -5.94
N PRO A 193 19.50 -8.81 -4.95
CA PRO A 193 19.91 -8.93 -3.57
C PRO A 193 20.82 -10.15 -3.38
N SER A 194 21.84 -10.01 -2.55
CA SER A 194 22.68 -11.12 -2.11
C SER A 194 21.88 -12.08 -1.21
N ASN A 195 22.36 -13.31 -1.08
CA ASN A 195 21.70 -14.30 -0.21
C ASN A 195 21.60 -13.82 1.25
N ILE A 196 22.63 -13.13 1.77
CA ILE A 196 22.64 -12.56 3.12
C ILE A 196 21.54 -11.50 3.28
N GLU A 197 21.35 -10.63 2.29
CA GLU A 197 20.29 -9.61 2.29
C GLU A 197 18.89 -10.25 2.22
N ILE A 198 18.72 -11.26 1.37
CA ILE A 198 17.45 -12.01 1.28
C ILE A 198 17.11 -12.62 2.64
N GLU A 199 18.04 -13.37 3.25
CA GLU A 199 17.79 -13.99 4.55
C GLU A 199 17.52 -12.95 5.66
N ALA A 200 18.17 -11.78 5.61
CA ALA A 200 17.92 -10.70 6.55
C ALA A 200 16.49 -10.14 6.41
N LEU A 201 16.02 -9.93 5.18
CA LEU A 201 14.65 -9.47 4.90
C LEU A 201 13.60 -10.52 5.28
N GLU A 202 13.87 -11.81 5.02
CA GLU A 202 12.96 -12.90 5.42
C GLU A 202 12.79 -12.97 6.95
N ARG A 203 13.88 -12.78 7.71
CA ARG A 203 13.82 -12.70 9.18
C ARG A 203 12.97 -11.52 9.65
N GLN A 204 12.97 -10.40 8.93
CA GLN A 204 12.13 -9.23 9.24
C GLN A 204 10.63 -9.48 8.95
N CYS A 205 10.29 -10.36 8.01
CA CYS A 205 8.90 -10.62 7.62
C CYS A 205 8.10 -11.45 8.65
N GLY A 206 8.72 -11.94 9.72
CA GLY A 206 8.02 -12.63 10.81
C GLY A 206 7.28 -13.91 10.39
N GLY A 207 7.71 -14.56 9.29
CA GLY A 207 7.07 -15.75 8.73
C GLY A 207 6.08 -15.48 7.58
N VAL A 208 5.75 -14.21 7.31
CA VAL A 208 4.99 -13.84 6.11
C VAL A 208 5.86 -14.04 4.86
N PRO A 209 5.32 -14.58 3.75
CA PRO A 209 6.11 -14.77 2.53
C PRO A 209 6.69 -13.46 1.98
N LEU A 210 8.00 -13.43 1.72
CA LEU A 210 8.67 -12.33 1.04
C LEU A 210 8.57 -12.50 -0.48
N LYS A 211 8.22 -11.41 -1.18
CA LYS A 211 8.30 -11.30 -2.64
C LYS A 211 9.11 -10.07 -3.01
N PHE A 212 9.84 -10.17 -4.12
CA PHE A 212 10.55 -9.05 -4.70
C PHE A 212 9.77 -8.52 -5.90
N CYS A 213 9.69 -7.19 -6.03
CA CYS A 213 9.13 -6.54 -7.18
C CYS A 213 10.21 -5.80 -7.98
N LEU A 214 10.10 -5.90 -9.31
CA LEU A 214 10.93 -5.20 -10.27
C LEU A 214 10.02 -4.44 -11.23
N VAL A 215 10.45 -3.24 -11.62
CA VAL A 215 9.77 -2.45 -12.64
C VAL A 215 10.77 -2.15 -13.75
N GLU A 216 10.55 -2.76 -14.91
CA GLU A 216 11.39 -2.57 -16.09
C GLU A 216 10.51 -2.17 -17.27
N HIS A 217 10.81 -1.03 -17.89
CA HIS A 217 10.11 -0.53 -19.07
C HIS A 217 8.57 -0.50 -18.88
N GLY A 218 8.11 -0.10 -17.68
CA GLY A 218 6.69 -0.03 -17.33
C GLY A 218 6.02 -1.39 -17.06
N ARG A 219 6.78 -2.49 -17.00
CA ARG A 219 6.26 -3.80 -16.62
C ARG A 219 6.63 -4.14 -15.19
N VAL A 220 5.60 -4.44 -14.40
CA VAL A 220 5.75 -4.91 -13.03
C VAL A 220 5.93 -6.43 -13.04
N SER A 221 7.00 -6.90 -12.42
CA SER A 221 7.28 -8.34 -12.22
C SER A 221 7.42 -8.64 -10.74
N PHE A 222 6.97 -9.83 -10.34
CA PHE A 222 7.10 -10.34 -8.97
C PHE A 222 7.88 -11.65 -8.99
N CYS A 223 8.93 -11.76 -8.17
CA CYS A 223 9.72 -12.98 -8.02
C CYS A 223 9.91 -13.35 -6.54
N SER A 224 10.31 -14.59 -6.32
CA SER A 224 10.68 -15.13 -5.00
C SER A 224 11.94 -15.96 -5.18
N PHE A 225 12.85 -15.90 -4.20
CA PHE A 225 14.03 -16.73 -4.18
C PHE A 225 13.75 -17.94 -3.30
N SER A 226 14.16 -19.12 -3.76
CA SER A 226 14.05 -20.36 -3.02
C SER A 226 15.37 -21.10 -3.09
N LYS A 227 15.86 -21.60 -1.95
CA LYS A 227 17.00 -22.51 -1.93
C LYS A 227 16.59 -23.83 -2.58
N VAL A 228 17.37 -24.28 -3.56
CA VAL A 228 17.21 -25.59 -4.20
C VAL A 228 18.50 -26.37 -3.99
N GLU A 229 18.41 -27.57 -3.41
CA GLU A 229 19.54 -28.49 -3.28
C GLU A 229 19.53 -29.43 -4.49
N LEU A 230 20.61 -29.41 -5.26
CA LEU A 230 20.73 -30.28 -6.43
C LEU A 230 21.10 -31.70 -5.99
N PRO A 231 20.49 -32.74 -6.57
CA PRO A 231 20.89 -34.11 -6.27
C PRO A 231 22.33 -34.34 -6.72
N VAL A 232 23.14 -34.91 -5.83
CA VAL A 232 24.47 -35.38 -6.21
C VAL A 232 24.28 -36.69 -6.96
N LEU A 233 24.73 -36.75 -8.22
CA LEU A 233 24.71 -38.00 -8.98
C LEU A 233 25.68 -39.01 -8.34
N PRO A 234 25.31 -40.30 -8.27
CA PRO A 234 26.15 -41.36 -7.70
C PRO A 234 27.43 -41.60 -8.49
#